data_AF-A0A1T4WU21-F1
#
_entry.id   AF-A0A1T4WU21-F1
#
_cell.length_a   1.000
_cell.length_b   1.000
_cell.length_c   1.000
_cell.angle_alpha   90.00
_cell.angle_beta   90.00
_cell.angle_gamma   90.00
#
_symmetry.space_group_name_H-M   'P 1'
#
loop_
_entity.id
_entity.type
_entity.pdbx_description
1 polymer ?
#
loop_
_entity_poly.entity_id
_entity_poly.type
_entity_poly.pdbx_seq_one_letter_code
_entity_poly.pdbx_strand_id
1 'polypeptide(L)'
;MHPVLWWILFTFVCIWCQFFIPGVDFFAPGLVLMMQEQRLRYGVWFVLVWILVLEGTATIAFGSSLLWYAMLVFLFWLGRKVFESTNFLFIILLGAVMGLWHVGLFEMMGQLQNLSISRSRLISQGLVQSVAFVAEWLLIYILYKNRVRHDRQL
;
A
#
# COMPACT_ATOMS: atom_id res chain seq x y z
N MET A 1 14.56 -14.51 11.33
CA MET A 1 14.98 -13.14 10.92
C MET A 1 14.31 -12.12 11.84
N HIS A 2 15.03 -11.10 12.35
CA HIS A 2 14.41 -10.12 13.26
C HIS A 2 13.32 -9.30 12.52
N PRO A 3 12.13 -9.07 13.09
CA PRO A 3 11.02 -8.40 12.39
C PRO A 3 11.37 -7.01 11.85
N VAL A 4 12.18 -6.25 12.59
CA VAL A 4 12.63 -4.91 12.17
C VAL A 4 13.53 -4.98 10.93
N LEU A 5 14.46 -5.95 10.88
CA LEU A 5 15.35 -6.14 9.74
C LEU A 5 14.56 -6.47 8.46
N TRP A 6 13.52 -7.30 8.60
CA TRP A 6 12.61 -7.63 7.50
C TRP A 6 11.93 -6.39 6.93
N TRP A 7 11.36 -5.54 7.79
CA TRP A 7 10.67 -4.32 7.35
C TRP A 7 11.61 -3.26 6.77
N ILE A 8 12.87 -3.19 7.26
CA ILE A 8 13.91 -2.34 6.66
C ILE A 8 14.22 -2.82 5.24
N LEU A 9 14.53 -4.12 5.06
CA LEU A 9 14.81 -4.69 3.74
C LEU A 9 13.63 -4.53 2.79
N PHE A 10 12.41 -4.78 3.27
CA PHE A 10 11.17 -4.53 2.53
C PHE A 10 11.10 -3.08 2.05
N THR A 11 11.37 -2.11 2.93
CA THR A 11 11.35 -0.69 2.58
C THR A 11 12.34 -0.37 1.46
N PHE A 12 13.57 -0.87 1.53
CA PHE A 12 14.58 -0.67 0.48
C PHE A 12 14.13 -1.25 -0.87
N VAL A 13 13.57 -2.47 -0.87
CA VAL A 13 13.07 -3.10 -2.10
C VAL A 13 11.90 -2.31 -2.69
N CYS A 14 10.95 -1.86 -1.87
CA CYS A 14 9.81 -1.06 -2.34
C CYS A 14 10.23 0.29 -2.91
N ILE A 15 11.26 0.94 -2.37
CA ILE A 15 11.83 2.17 -2.96
C ILE A 15 12.32 1.92 -4.38
N TRP A 16 13.02 0.79 -4.60
CA TRP A 16 13.50 0.44 -5.94
C TRP A 16 12.35 0.06 -6.88
N CYS A 17 11.34 -0.67 -6.40
CA CYS A 17 10.18 -1.01 -7.21
C CYS A 17 9.40 0.23 -7.68
N GLN A 18 9.26 1.25 -6.82
CA GLN A 18 8.62 2.52 -7.17
C GLN A 18 9.35 3.25 -8.30
N PHE A 19 10.67 3.10 -8.42
CA PHE A 19 11.43 3.64 -9.55
C PHE A 19 11.07 2.93 -10.87
N PHE A 20 10.84 1.62 -10.85
CA PHE A 20 10.51 0.85 -12.05
C PHE A 20 9.07 1.03 -12.53
N ILE A 21 8.10 1.16 -11.60
CA ILE A 21 6.68 1.32 -11.93
C ILE A 21 6.15 2.62 -11.28
N PRO A 22 6.34 3.77 -11.95
CA PRO A 22 5.94 5.05 -11.39
C PRO A 22 4.41 5.18 -11.31
N GLY A 23 3.94 5.68 -10.16
CA GLY A 23 2.51 5.82 -9.87
C GLY A 23 1.89 4.59 -9.19
N VAL A 24 2.69 3.59 -8.83
CA VAL A 24 2.25 2.49 -7.97
C VAL A 24 2.84 2.62 -6.57
N ASP A 25 1.99 2.52 -5.55
CA ASP A 25 2.42 2.42 -4.15
C ASP A 25 2.67 0.96 -3.77
N PHE A 26 3.95 0.62 -3.64
CA PHE A 26 4.46 -0.70 -3.24
C PHE A 26 4.49 -0.94 -1.73
N PHE A 27 4.25 0.10 -0.92
CA PHE A 27 4.28 -0.02 0.54
C PHE A 27 2.91 -0.40 1.13
N ALA A 28 1.83 -0.03 0.44
CA ALA A 28 0.44 -0.23 0.89
C ALA A 28 0.13 -1.69 1.32
N PRO A 29 0.53 -2.74 0.57
CA PRO A 29 0.34 -4.13 1.01
C PRO A 29 1.11 -4.49 2.29
N GLY A 30 2.26 -3.84 2.54
CA GLY A 30 3.02 -4.00 3.77
C GLY A 30 2.23 -3.51 4.99
N LEU A 31 1.53 -2.38 4.87
CA LEU A 31 0.63 -1.90 5.92
C LEU A 31 -0.50 -2.89 6.18
N VAL A 32 -1.16 -3.38 5.12
CA VAL A 32 -2.24 -4.38 5.25
C VAL A 32 -1.78 -5.59 6.04
N LEU A 33 -0.58 -6.11 5.75
CA LEU A 33 -0.01 -7.23 6.48
C LEU A 33 0.25 -6.91 7.95
N MET A 34 0.78 -5.71 8.27
CA MET A 34 0.93 -5.26 9.66
C MET A 34 -0.42 -5.16 10.40
N MET A 35 -1.48 -4.75 9.70
CA MET A 35 -2.83 -4.69 10.26
C MET A 35 -3.42 -6.08 10.49
N GLN A 36 -3.22 -7.01 9.55
CA GLN A 36 -3.64 -8.43 9.67
C GLN A 36 -3.00 -9.09 10.89
N GLU A 37 -1.72 -8.84 11.14
CA GLU A 37 -0.95 -9.40 12.27
C GLU A 37 -1.13 -8.63 13.59
N GLN A 38 -1.98 -7.59 13.62
CA GLN A 38 -2.23 -6.73 14.78
C GLN A 38 -0.96 -6.06 15.37
N ARG A 39 0.08 -5.86 14.56
CA ARG A 39 1.35 -5.25 14.99
C ARG A 39 1.50 -3.78 14.64
N LEU A 40 0.37 -3.11 14.46
CA LEU A 40 0.28 -1.70 14.08
C LEU A 40 1.14 -0.79 14.98
N ARG A 41 1.23 -1.06 16.29
CA ARG A 41 2.04 -0.28 17.24
C ARG A 41 3.50 -0.13 16.81
N TYR A 42 4.10 -1.16 16.22
CA TYR A 42 5.47 -1.12 15.70
C TYR A 42 5.52 -0.66 14.25
N GLY A 43 4.43 -0.86 13.51
CA GLY A 43 4.28 -0.44 12.12
C GLY A 43 4.12 1.05 11.90
N VAL A 44 3.60 1.81 12.89
CA VAL A 44 3.36 3.27 12.74
C VAL A 44 4.62 4.00 12.31
N TRP A 45 5.78 3.70 12.88
CA TRP A 45 7.04 4.34 12.50
C TRP A 45 7.42 4.07 11.05
N PHE A 46 7.21 2.84 10.56
CA PHE A 46 7.44 2.51 9.16
C PHE A 46 6.48 3.24 8.23
N VAL A 47 5.18 3.28 8.58
CA VAL A 47 4.18 4.02 7.79
C VAL A 47 4.51 5.51 7.71
N LEU A 48 4.94 6.12 8.82
CA LEU A 48 5.37 7.52 8.82
C LEU A 48 6.57 7.73 7.90
N VAL A 49 7.56 6.83 7.92
CA VAL A 49 8.70 6.87 6.99
C VAL A 49 8.23 6.70 5.54
N TRP A 50 7.32 5.76 5.25
CA TRP A 50 6.82 5.53 3.89
C TRP A 50 6.04 6.75 3.36
N ILE A 51 5.22 7.37 4.19
CA ILE A 51 4.53 8.64 3.88
C ILE A 51 5.57 9.71 3.54
N LEU A 52 6.60 9.91 4.37
CA LEU A 52 7.63 10.91 4.09
C LEU A 52 8.42 10.62 2.80
N VAL A 53 8.72 9.36 2.52
CA VAL A 53 9.38 8.94 1.28
C VAL A 53 8.49 9.21 0.07
N LEU A 54 7.21 8.86 0.14
CA LEU A 54 6.24 9.10 -0.92
C LEU A 54 6.03 10.59 -1.16
N GLU A 55 5.80 11.39 -0.12
CA GLU A 55 5.65 12.85 -0.26
C GLU A 55 6.94 13.52 -0.75
N GLY A 56 8.11 13.00 -0.36
CA GLY A 56 9.41 13.51 -0.80
C GLY A 56 9.77 13.15 -2.25
N THR A 57 9.12 12.13 -2.82
CA THR A 57 9.38 11.65 -4.20
C THR A 57 8.22 11.93 -5.16
N ALA A 58 7.03 12.20 -4.64
CA ALA A 58 5.84 12.49 -5.43
C ALA A 58 5.93 13.91 -6.03
N THR A 59 5.41 14.01 -7.25
CA THR A 59 5.30 15.29 -7.99
C THR A 59 3.99 16.03 -7.73
N ILE A 60 3.12 15.50 -6.85
CA ILE A 60 1.75 15.98 -6.59
C ILE A 60 1.68 16.58 -5.18
N ALA A 61 0.62 17.33 -4.89
CA ALA A 61 0.39 18.05 -3.65
C ALA A 61 0.65 17.19 -2.40
N PHE A 62 1.29 17.85 -1.43
CA PHE A 62 1.53 17.30 -0.11
C PHE A 62 0.21 16.88 0.56
N GLY A 63 0.15 15.63 1.04
CA GLY A 63 -1.02 15.08 1.72
C GLY A 63 -1.79 14.04 0.92
N SER A 64 -1.43 13.83 -0.35
CA SER A 64 -1.98 12.76 -1.17
C SER A 64 -1.71 11.37 -0.56
N SER A 65 -0.49 11.13 -0.08
CA SER A 65 -0.16 9.84 0.56
C SER A 65 -0.92 9.67 1.88
N LEU A 66 -1.12 10.75 2.65
CA LEU A 66 -1.88 10.69 3.91
C LEU A 66 -3.33 10.25 3.65
N LEU A 67 -3.99 10.84 2.65
CA LEU A 67 -5.34 10.46 2.24
C LEU A 67 -5.41 9.03 1.69
N TRP A 68 -4.39 8.62 0.95
CA TRP A 68 -4.25 7.26 0.43
C TRP A 68 -4.21 6.22 1.56
N TYR A 69 -3.31 6.38 2.52
CA TYR A 69 -3.18 5.47 3.66
C TYR A 69 -4.37 5.54 4.61
N ALA A 70 -4.95 6.72 4.82
CA ALA A 70 -6.16 6.86 5.65
C ALA A 70 -7.33 6.05 5.05
N MET A 71 -7.52 6.14 3.73
CA MET A 71 -8.55 5.36 3.04
C MET A 71 -8.28 3.85 3.13
N LEU A 72 -7.03 3.42 2.94
CA LEU A 72 -6.64 2.02 3.09
C LEU A 72 -6.96 1.47 4.49
N VAL A 73 -6.59 2.22 5.54
CA VAL A 73 -6.88 1.85 6.93
C VAL A 73 -8.38 1.79 7.19
N PHE A 74 -9.13 2.78 6.70
CA PHE A 74 -10.58 2.85 6.85
C PHE A 74 -11.28 1.65 6.18
N LEU A 75 -10.98 1.39 4.90
CA LEU A 75 -11.54 0.28 4.15
C LEU A 75 -11.15 -1.07 4.76
N PHE A 76 -9.91 -1.21 5.22
CA PHE A 76 -9.47 -2.42 5.89
C PHE A 76 -10.26 -2.66 7.18
N TRP A 77 -10.46 -1.63 7.99
CA TRP A 77 -11.22 -1.74 9.25
C TRP A 77 -12.71 -2.04 9.02
N LEU A 78 -13.29 -1.51 7.95
CA LEU A 78 -14.66 -1.82 7.56
C LEU A 78 -14.76 -3.27 7.07
N GLY A 79 -13.88 -3.68 6.16
CA GLY A 79 -13.93 -4.98 5.52
C GLY A 79 -13.60 -6.15 6.45
N ARG A 80 -12.67 -5.97 7.41
CA ARG A 80 -12.35 -7.01 8.41
C ARG A 80 -13.51 -7.39 9.34
N LYS A 81 -14.59 -6.59 9.38
CA LYS A 81 -15.81 -6.90 10.14
C LYS A 81 -16.72 -7.88 9.40
N VAL A 82 -16.63 -7.89 8.07
CA VAL A 82 -17.47 -8.69 7.17
C VAL A 82 -16.72 -9.93 6.70
N PHE A 83 -15.42 -9.79 6.45
CA PHE A 83 -14.55 -10.83 5.93
C PHE A 83 -13.43 -11.18 6.91
N GLU A 84 -12.93 -12.41 6.83
CA GLU A 84 -11.66 -12.76 7.46
C GLU A 84 -10.55 -11.89 6.87
N SER A 85 -9.72 -11.31 7.75
CA SER A 85 -8.70 -10.34 7.35
C SER A 85 -7.66 -10.89 6.37
N THR A 86 -7.49 -12.22 6.29
CA THR A 86 -6.54 -12.90 5.38
C THR A 86 -7.22 -13.52 4.16
N ASN A 87 -8.53 -13.33 3.98
CA ASN A 87 -9.26 -13.88 2.85
C ASN A 87 -8.80 -13.24 1.54
N PHE A 88 -8.46 -14.07 0.55
CA PHE A 88 -7.99 -13.61 -0.75
C PHE A 88 -9.01 -12.73 -1.49
N LEU A 89 -10.31 -13.07 -1.41
CA LEU A 89 -11.38 -12.27 -2.02
C LEU A 89 -11.43 -10.86 -1.41
N PHE A 90 -11.22 -10.75 -0.10
CA PHE A 90 -11.18 -9.47 0.58
C PHE A 90 -10.03 -8.58 0.07
N ILE A 91 -8.86 -9.17 -0.19
CA ILE A 91 -7.71 -8.44 -0.75
C ILE A 91 -7.95 -8.00 -2.19
N ILE A 92 -8.59 -8.83 -3.02
CA ILE A 92 -8.98 -8.45 -4.38
C ILE A 92 -9.93 -7.25 -4.35
N LEU A 93 -10.97 -7.31 -3.52
CA LEU A 93 -11.93 -6.22 -3.39
C LEU A 93 -11.25 -4.95 -2.87
N LEU A 94 -10.37 -5.07 -1.88
CA LEU A 94 -9.60 -3.95 -1.35
C LEU A 94 -8.73 -3.32 -2.43
N GLY A 95 -7.99 -4.12 -3.21
CA GLY A 95 -7.18 -3.65 -4.33
C GLY A 95 -8.01 -2.98 -5.43
N ALA A 96 -9.18 -3.52 -5.77
CA ALA A 96 -10.09 -2.93 -6.75
C ALA A 96 -10.60 -1.55 -6.28
N VAL A 97 -11.06 -1.45 -5.04
CA VAL A 97 -11.52 -0.17 -4.48
C VAL A 97 -10.37 0.83 -4.34
N MET A 98 -9.18 0.39 -3.93
CA MET A 98 -8.01 1.25 -3.85
C MET A 98 -7.55 1.77 -5.22
N GLY A 99 -7.65 0.98 -6.29
CA GLY A 99 -7.37 1.48 -7.64
C GLY A 99 -8.39 2.48 -8.16
N LEU A 100 -9.67 2.32 -7.82
CA LEU A 100 -10.68 3.35 -8.08
C LEU A 100 -10.41 4.63 -7.28
N TRP A 101 -10.06 4.48 -6.00
CA TRP A 101 -9.66 5.59 -5.14
C TRP A 101 -8.42 6.30 -5.68
N HIS A 102 -7.46 5.57 -6.25
CA HIS A 102 -6.28 6.15 -6.89
C HIS A 102 -6.68 7.14 -8.00
N VAL A 103 -7.58 6.73 -8.91
CA VAL A 103 -8.04 7.60 -9.99
C VAL A 103 -8.68 8.87 -9.42
N GLY A 104 -9.62 8.72 -8.47
CA GLY A 104 -10.35 9.86 -7.89
C GLY A 104 -9.44 10.80 -7.09
N LEU A 105 -8.54 10.25 -6.27
CA LEU A 105 -7.61 11.01 -5.45
C LEU A 105 -6.65 11.84 -6.31
N PHE A 106 -6.04 11.23 -7.32
CA PHE A 106 -5.08 11.91 -8.18
C PHE A 106 -5.75 12.90 -9.13
N GLU A 107 -6.98 12.64 -9.58
CA GLU A 107 -7.78 13.62 -10.31
C GLU A 107 -8.11 14.84 -9.43
N MET A 108 -8.58 14.61 -8.19
CA MET A 108 -8.89 15.67 -7.22
C MET A 108 -7.64 16.50 -6.88
N MET A 109 -6.53 15.86 -6.56
CA MET A 109 -5.27 16.55 -6.24
C MET A 109 -4.71 17.31 -7.45
N GLY A 110 -4.77 16.71 -8.64
CA GLY A 110 -4.35 17.36 -9.88
C GLY A 110 -5.16 18.64 -10.16
N GLN A 111 -6.48 18.59 -9.97
CA GLN A 111 -7.34 19.77 -10.13
C GLN A 111 -7.03 20.88 -9.11
N LEU A 112 -6.80 20.53 -7.84
CA LEU A 112 -6.39 21.51 -6.81
C LEU A 112 -5.07 22.22 -7.15
N GLN A 113 -4.19 21.55 -7.89
CA GLN A 113 -2.91 22.11 -8.35
C GLN A 113 -2.97 22.71 -9.75
N ASN A 114 -4.14 22.77 -10.39
CA ASN A 114 -4.31 23.15 -11.80
C ASN A 114 -3.42 22.34 -12.77
N LEU A 115 -3.14 21.08 -12.44
CA LEU A 115 -2.40 20.15 -13.29
C LEU A 115 -3.35 19.40 -14.22
N SER A 116 -3.09 19.44 -15.52
CA SER A 116 -3.83 18.68 -16.52
C SER A 116 -3.26 17.26 -16.66
N ILE A 117 -3.70 16.37 -15.78
CA ILE A 117 -3.34 14.95 -15.88
C ILE A 117 -4.28 14.26 -16.88
N SER A 118 -3.72 13.55 -17.86
CA SER A 118 -4.52 12.77 -18.81
C SER A 118 -5.35 11.71 -18.08
N ARG A 119 -6.67 11.75 -18.27
CA ARG A 119 -7.61 10.80 -17.65
C ARG A 119 -7.34 9.35 -18.06
N SER A 120 -6.90 9.11 -19.30
CA SER A 120 -6.54 7.76 -19.76
C SER A 120 -5.33 7.22 -18.99
N ARG A 121 -4.35 8.08 -18.67
CA ARG A 121 -3.19 7.73 -17.86
C ARG A 121 -3.61 7.39 -16.43
N LEU A 122 -4.48 8.20 -15.81
CA LEU A 122 -4.96 7.94 -14.44
C LEU A 122 -5.69 6.59 -14.34
N ILE A 123 -6.58 6.28 -15.28
CA ILE A 123 -7.31 5.01 -15.31
C ILE A 123 -6.32 3.84 -15.45
N SER A 124 -5.34 3.94 -16.35
CA SER A 124 -4.33 2.90 -16.52
C SER A 124 -3.50 2.70 -15.25
N GLN A 125 -3.11 3.77 -14.55
CA GLN A 125 -2.39 3.69 -13.28
C GLN A 125 -3.25 3.10 -12.17
N GLY A 126 -4.52 3.47 -12.07
CA GLY A 126 -5.44 2.87 -11.10
C GLY A 126 -5.64 1.37 -11.30
N LEU A 127 -5.74 0.93 -12.56
CA LEU A 127 -5.84 -0.50 -12.90
C LEU A 127 -4.56 -1.27 -12.56
N VAL A 128 -3.40 -0.71 -12.92
CA VAL A 128 -2.10 -1.29 -12.55
C VAL A 128 -1.95 -1.34 -11.03
N GLN A 129 -2.32 -0.26 -10.32
CA GLN A 129 -2.29 -0.23 -8.85
C GLN A 129 -3.17 -1.32 -8.23
N SER A 130 -4.38 -1.56 -8.75
CA SER A 130 -5.25 -2.64 -8.26
C SER A 130 -4.59 -4.01 -8.40
N VAL A 131 -4.03 -4.30 -9.57
CA VAL A 131 -3.40 -5.61 -9.84
C VAL A 131 -2.11 -5.75 -9.04
N ALA A 132 -1.27 -4.71 -9.04
CA ALA A 132 0.00 -4.67 -8.32
C ALA A 132 -0.21 -4.88 -6.82
N PHE A 133 -1.19 -4.19 -6.21
CA PHE A 133 -1.53 -4.34 -4.80
C PHE A 133 -1.85 -5.79 -4.41
N VAL A 134 -2.64 -6.50 -5.21
CA VAL A 134 -2.99 -7.91 -4.94
C VAL A 134 -1.77 -8.82 -5.12
N ALA A 135 -1.00 -8.62 -6.19
CA ALA A 135 0.18 -9.41 -6.49
C ALA A 135 1.28 -9.23 -5.41
N GLU A 136 1.54 -7.99 -5.02
CA GLU A 136 2.49 -7.63 -3.97
C GLU A 136 2.05 -8.17 -2.62
N TRP A 137 0.77 -8.02 -2.25
CA TRP A 137 0.27 -8.61 -1.01
C TRP A 137 0.53 -10.11 -0.97
N LEU A 138 0.23 -10.83 -2.05
CA LEU A 138 0.44 -12.28 -2.13
C LEU A 138 1.92 -12.64 -1.98
N LEU A 139 2.80 -11.90 -2.65
CA LEU A 139 4.25 -12.09 -2.58
C LEU A 139 4.77 -11.86 -1.15
N ILE A 140 4.41 -10.73 -0.54
CA ILE A 140 4.86 -10.39 0.83
C ILE A 140 4.26 -11.36 1.84
N TYR A 141 2.99 -11.75 1.70
CA TYR A 141 2.33 -12.71 2.57
C TYR A 141 3.08 -14.06 2.59
N ILE A 142 3.44 -14.59 1.42
CA ILE A 142 4.20 -15.84 1.32
C ILE A 142 5.60 -15.68 1.93
N LEU A 143 6.32 -14.62 1.58
CA LEU A 143 7.67 -14.38 2.07
C LEU A 143 7.72 -14.19 3.59
N TYR A 144 6.80 -13.40 4.14
CA TYR A 144 6.73 -13.11 5.57
C TYR A 144 6.32 -14.36 6.36
N LYS A 145 5.34 -15.14 5.86
CA LYS A 145 4.94 -16.41 6.47
C LYS A 145 6.13 -17.38 6.56
N ASN A 146 6.90 -17.50 5.48
CA ASN A 146 8.03 -18.44 5.41
C ASN A 146 9.26 -17.99 6.21
N ARG A 147 9.54 -16.69 6.30
CA ARG A 147 10.80 -16.16 6.88
C ARG A 147 10.70 -15.59 8.29
N VAL A 148 9.51 -15.21 8.74
CA VAL A 148 9.32 -14.50 10.02
C VAL A 148 8.35 -15.21 10.95
N ARG A 149 7.31 -15.86 10.41
CA ARG A 149 6.32 -16.58 11.24
C ARG A 149 6.82 -17.97 11.65
N HIS A 150 7.63 -18.64 10.83
CA HIS A 150 8.18 -19.96 11.14
C HIS A 150 9.22 -19.93 12.28
N ASP A 151 10.07 -18.89 12.32
CA ASP A 151 11.13 -18.72 13.34
C ASP A 151 10.63 -18.43 14.76
N ARG A 152 9.31 -18.35 14.99
CA ARG A 152 8.72 -18.15 16.34
C ARG A 152 8.04 -19.38 16.92
N GLN A 153 7.96 -20.48 16.16
CA GLN A 153 7.37 -21.73 16.62
C GLN A 153 8.43 -22.77 17.04
N LEU A 154 9.71 -22.40 16.96
CA LEU A 154 10.86 -23.10 17.53
C LEU A 154 11.43 -22.25 18.67
#